data_AF-A0A2D4P8C1-F1
#
_entry.id   AF-A0A2D4P8C1-F1
#
_cell.length_a   1.000
_cell.length_b   1.000
_cell.length_c   1.000
_cell.angle_alpha   90.00
_cell.angle_beta   90.00
_cell.angle_gamma   90.00
#
_symmetry.space_group_name_H-M   'P 1'
#
loop_
_entity.id
_entity.type
_entity.pdbx_description
1 polymer ?
#
loop_
_entity_poly.entity_id
_entity_poly.type
_entity_poly.pdbx_seq_one_letter_code
_entity_poly.pdbx_strand_id
1 'polypeptide(L)'
;GNINKLEYKVDTIQQTMQKNEQKLEEMELKTVQNEKKLELMDKMMIINKRLEEQIIYLEMDRADYYLRFHNIIESRDEDLNMLMAELLALALQRETQEILF
;
A
#
# COMPACT_ATOMS: atom_id res chain seq x y z
N GLY A 1 -25.83 -40.95 -48.08
CA GLY A 1 -24.54 -41.13 -48.77
C GLY A 1 -23.43 -40.45 -47.99
N ASN A 2 -22.16 -40.70 -48.33
CA ASN A 2 -21.00 -40.11 -47.63
C ASN A 2 -21.00 -38.56 -47.60
N ILE A 3 -21.69 -37.91 -48.54
CA ILE A 3 -21.81 -36.46 -48.65
C ILE A 3 -22.55 -35.84 -47.44
N ASN A 4 -23.73 -36.34 -47.07
CA ASN A 4 -24.50 -35.80 -45.93
C ASN A 4 -23.74 -35.93 -44.60
N LYS A 5 -22.92 -36.98 -44.45
CA LYS A 5 -22.07 -37.17 -43.26
C LYS A 5 -20.90 -36.18 -43.25
N LEU A 6 -20.48 -35.71 -44.42
CA LEU A 6 -19.44 -34.70 -44.58
C LEU A 6 -20.01 -33.31 -44.25
N GLU A 7 -21.18 -32.95 -44.78
CA GLU A 7 -21.87 -31.69 -44.48
C GLU A 7 -22.09 -31.51 -42.98
N TYR A 8 -22.64 -32.52 -42.30
CA TYR A 8 -22.83 -32.46 -40.85
C TYR A 8 -21.54 -32.19 -40.06
N LYS A 9 -20.42 -32.79 -40.50
CA LYS A 9 -19.11 -32.55 -39.89
C LYS A 9 -18.63 -31.12 -40.13
N VAL A 10 -18.85 -30.59 -41.34
CA VAL A 10 -18.49 -29.20 -41.70
C VAL A 10 -19.29 -28.21 -40.85
N ASP A 11 -20.60 -28.41 -40.71
CA ASP A 11 -21.47 -27.54 -39.90
C ASP A 11 -21.02 -27.54 -38.43
N THR A 12 -20.70 -28.72 -37.90
CA THR A 12 -20.21 -28.88 -36.52
C THR A 12 -18.87 -28.15 -36.32
N ILE A 13 -17.96 -28.21 -37.30
CA ILE A 13 -16.69 -27.49 -37.27
C ILE A 13 -16.93 -25.98 -37.28
N GLN A 14 -17.81 -25.49 -38.17
CA GLN A 14 -18.12 -24.06 -38.26
C GLN A 14 -18.71 -23.52 -36.96
N GLN A 15 -19.66 -24.23 -36.35
CA GLN A 15 -20.23 -23.84 -35.05
C GLN A 15 -19.16 -23.80 -33.94
N THR A 16 -18.26 -24.78 -33.94
CA THR A 16 -17.17 -24.84 -32.96
C THR A 16 -16.17 -23.71 -33.17
N MET A 17 -15.83 -23.38 -34.41
CA MET A 17 -14.96 -22.25 -34.76
C MET A 17 -15.54 -20.93 -34.28
N GLN A 18 -16.81 -20.66 -34.58
CA GLN A 18 -17.48 -19.42 -34.16
C GLN A 18 -17.51 -19.28 -32.63
N LYS A 19 -17.77 -20.37 -31.91
CA LYS A 19 -17.73 -20.38 -30.45
C LYS A 19 -16.33 -20.15 -29.89
N ASN A 20 -15.30 -20.66 -30.56
CA ASN A 20 -13.91 -20.45 -30.15
C ASN A 20 -13.46 -19.01 -30.42
N GLU A 21 -13.89 -18.41 -31.52
CA GLU A 21 -13.61 -17.01 -31.86
C GLU A 21 -14.18 -16.06 -30.79
N GLN A 22 -15.45 -16.23 -30.42
CA GLN A 22 -16.06 -15.45 -29.33
C GLN A 22 -15.32 -15.58 -28.00
N LYS A 23 -14.90 -16.80 -27.64
CA LYS A 23 -14.12 -17.03 -26.42
C LYS A 23 -12.74 -16.40 -26.47
N LEU A 24 -12.13 -16.33 -27.65
CA LEU A 24 -10.82 -15.73 -27.83
C LEU A 24 -10.91 -14.21 -27.64
N GLU A 25 -11.93 -13.56 -28.23
CA GLU A 25 -12.19 -12.13 -28.04
C GLU A 25 -12.41 -11.78 -26.55
N GLU A 26 -13.23 -12.56 -25.84
CA GLU A 26 -13.43 -12.39 -24.40
C GLU A 26 -12.13 -12.54 -23.60
N MET A 27 -11.28 -13.50 -23.99
CA MET A 27 -10.00 -13.76 -23.35
C MET A 27 -9.00 -12.62 -23.60
N GLU A 28 -8.95 -12.07 -24.80
CA GLU A 28 -8.11 -10.92 -25.13
C GLU A 28 -8.51 -9.69 -24.32
N LEU A 29 -9.82 -9.38 -24.25
CA LEU A 29 -10.31 -8.26 -23.45
C LEU A 29 -9.94 -8.42 -21.97
N LYS A 30 -10.12 -9.62 -21.42
CA LYS A 30 -9.76 -9.91 -20.03
C LYS A 30 -8.26 -9.81 -19.78
N THR A 31 -7.43 -10.25 -20.73
CA THR A 31 -5.97 -10.12 -20.65
C THR A 31 -5.56 -8.66 -20.58
N VAL A 32 -6.07 -7.82 -21.48
CA VAL A 32 -5.79 -6.37 -21.49
C VAL A 32 -6.23 -5.69 -20.19
N GLN A 33 -7.39 -6.07 -19.66
CA GLN A 33 -7.86 -5.53 -18.37
C GLN A 33 -6.95 -5.96 -17.20
N ASN A 34 -6.50 -7.21 -17.19
CA ASN A 34 -5.60 -7.73 -16.17
C ASN A 34 -4.22 -7.06 -16.22
N GLU A 35 -3.67 -6.83 -17.42
CA GLU A 35 -2.40 -6.11 -17.61
C GLU A 35 -2.48 -4.69 -17.03
N LYS A 36 -3.55 -3.95 -17.33
CA LYS A 36 -3.77 -2.61 -16.74
C LYS A 36 -3.85 -2.64 -15.21
N LYS A 37 -4.51 -3.66 -14.65
CA LYS A 37 -4.60 -3.83 -13.20
C LYS A 37 -3.23 -4.14 -12.58
N LEU A 38 -2.42 -4.96 -13.25
CA LEU A 38 -1.08 -5.30 -12.82
C LEU A 38 -0.16 -4.06 -12.79
N GLU A 39 -0.18 -3.25 -13.85
CA GLU A 39 0.58 -1.98 -13.89
C GLU A 39 0.21 -1.01 -12.75
N LEU A 40 -1.08 -0.94 -12.39
CA LEU A 40 -1.53 -0.13 -11.26
C LEU A 40 -1.02 -0.68 -9.92
N MET A 41 -1.00 -2.01 -9.77
CA MET A 41 -0.49 -2.67 -8.58
C MET A 41 1.02 -2.44 -8.41
N ASP A 42 1.79 -2.51 -9.49
CA ASP A 42 3.23 -2.24 -9.47
C ASP A 42 3.53 -0.79 -9.05
N LYS A 43 2.78 0.18 -9.59
CA LYS A 43 2.88 1.59 -9.16
C LYS A 43 2.56 1.77 -7.68
N MET A 44 1.52 1.09 -7.19
CA MET A 44 1.13 1.16 -5.78
C MET A 44 2.20 0.54 -4.87
N MET A 45 2.82 -0.57 -5.27
CA MET A 45 3.91 -1.20 -4.53
C MET A 45 5.11 -0.25 -4.38
N ILE A 46 5.49 0.45 -5.45
CA ILE A 46 6.59 1.43 -5.40
C ILE A 46 6.25 2.58 -4.43
N ILE A 47 5.03 3.10 -4.48
CA ILE A 47 4.59 4.19 -3.59
C ILE A 47 4.60 3.71 -2.14
N ASN A 48 4.07 2.52 -1.85
CA ASN A 48 4.04 1.96 -0.50
C ASN A 48 5.45 1.82 0.08
N LYS A 49 6.39 1.24 -0.69
CA LYS A 49 7.77 1.11 -0.24
C LYS A 49 8.41 2.46 0.09
N ARG A 50 8.17 3.48 -0.75
CA ARG A 50 8.66 4.84 -0.50
C ARG A 50 8.04 5.45 0.76
N LEU A 51 6.75 5.21 1.01
CA LEU A 51 6.07 5.69 2.22
C LEU A 51 6.61 5.00 3.48
N GLU A 52 6.84 3.69 3.42
CA GLU A 52 7.48 2.94 4.52
C GLU A 52 8.87 3.50 4.84
N GLU A 53 9.69 3.77 3.82
CA GLU A 53 11.01 4.40 3.99
C GLU A 53 10.89 5.79 4.64
N GLN A 54 9.94 6.62 4.20
CA GLN A 54 9.70 7.95 4.79
C GLN A 54 9.24 7.87 6.25
N ILE A 55 8.38 6.92 6.59
CA ILE A 55 7.96 6.68 7.98
C ILE A 55 9.16 6.30 8.84
N ILE A 56 10.03 5.40 8.36
CA ILE A 56 11.25 5.02 9.07
C ILE A 56 12.13 6.25 9.34
N TYR A 57 12.35 7.12 8.35
CA TYR A 57 13.13 8.34 8.55
C TYR A 57 12.51 9.27 9.61
N LEU A 58 11.19 9.47 9.57
CA LEU A 58 10.51 10.31 10.56
C LEU A 58 10.61 9.73 11.98
N GLU A 59 10.49 8.41 12.12
CA GLU A 59 10.63 7.72 13.40
C GLU A 59 12.07 7.79 13.92
N MET A 60 13.07 7.68 13.03
CA MET A 60 14.48 7.87 13.36
C MET A 60 14.78 9.30 13.80
N ASP A 61 14.30 10.31 13.08
CA ASP A 61 14.47 11.71 13.46
C ASP A 61 13.82 11.99 14.81
N ARG A 62 12.60 11.47 15.04
CA ARG A 62 11.92 11.58 16.32
C ARG A 62 12.74 10.96 17.45
N ALA A 63 13.29 9.76 17.24
CA ALA A 63 14.14 9.10 18.23
C ALA A 63 15.43 9.89 18.52
N ASP A 64 16.09 10.43 17.50
CA ASP A 64 17.28 11.28 17.66
C ASP A 64 16.98 12.53 18.49
N TYR A 65 15.84 13.20 18.23
CA TYR A 65 15.40 14.32 19.06
C TYR A 65 15.24 13.91 20.54
N TYR A 66 14.50 12.83 20.82
CA TYR A 66 14.30 12.37 22.19
C TYR A 66 15.62 11.99 22.88
N LEU A 67 16.55 11.33 22.18
CA LEU A 67 17.86 10.97 22.73
C LEU A 67 18.70 12.21 23.05
N ARG A 68 18.68 13.24 22.19
CA ARG A 68 19.38 14.51 22.48
C ARG A 68 18.82 15.21 23.71
N PHE A 69 17.50 15.25 23.86
CA PHE A 69 16.86 15.81 25.05
C PHE A 69 17.20 15.00 26.31
N HIS A 70 17.12 13.68 26.23
CA HIS A 70 17.49 12.80 27.34
C HIS A 70 18.94 13.00 27.77
N ASN A 71 19.88 13.02 26.82
CA ASN A 71 21.31 13.26 27.13
C ASN A 71 21.56 14.62 27.79
N ILE A 72 20.86 15.68 27.36
CA ILE A 72 20.98 17.02 27.99
C ILE A 72 20.45 16.97 29.43
N ILE A 73 19.34 16.27 29.64
CA ILE A 73 18.67 16.16 30.94
C ILE A 73 19.44 15.27 31.90
N GLU A 74 19.95 14.11 31.44
CA GLU A 74 20.89 13.27 32.20
C GLU A 74 22.16 14.05 32.59
N SER A 75 22.71 14.87 31.69
CA SER A 75 23.87 15.71 32.01
C SER A 75 23.59 16.81 33.04
N ARG A 76 22.31 17.13 33.27
CA ARG A 76 21.82 18.16 34.19
C ARG A 76 21.13 17.58 35.43
N ASP A 77 20.99 16.26 35.52
CA ASP A 77 20.27 15.54 36.58
C ASP A 77 18.80 16.00 36.75
N GLU A 78 18.16 16.38 35.64
CA GLU A 78 16.75 16.79 35.58
C GLU A 78 15.86 15.57 35.25
N ASP A 79 14.56 15.58 35.57
CA ASP A 79 13.62 14.52 35.18
C ASP A 79 12.96 14.89 33.82
N LEU A 80 13.23 14.08 32.78
CA LEU A 80 12.72 14.32 31.42
C LEU A 80 11.19 14.33 31.34
N ASN A 81 10.52 13.45 32.10
CA ASN A 81 9.06 13.37 32.08
C ASN A 81 8.46 14.62 32.73
N MET A 82 9.06 15.09 33.84
CA MET A 82 8.63 16.33 34.49
C MET A 82 8.87 17.54 33.58
N LEU A 83 10.06 17.66 32.98
CA LEU A 83 10.39 18.80 32.12
C LEU A 83 9.50 18.85 30.86
N MET A 84 9.24 17.70 30.22
CA MET A 84 8.34 17.64 29.07
C MET A 84 6.90 17.99 29.46
N ALA A 85 6.43 17.51 30.62
CA ALA A 85 5.11 17.86 31.11
C ALA A 85 4.99 19.37 31.41
N GLU A 86 6.02 19.99 32.00
CA GLU A 86 6.05 21.42 32.27
C GLU A 86 6.05 22.27 30.97
N LEU A 87 6.85 21.88 29.98
CA LEU A 87 6.91 22.56 28.68
C LEU A 87 5.58 22.45 27.93
N LEU A 88 4.95 21.27 27.94
CA LEU A 88 3.66 21.02 27.31
C LEU A 88 2.53 21.73 28.04
N ALA A 89 2.52 21.71 29.37
CA ALA A 89 1.57 22.43 30.20
C ALA A 89 1.64 23.94 29.95
N LEU A 90 2.84 24.50 29.85
CA LEU A 90 3.06 25.90 29.49
C LEU A 90 2.51 26.22 28.09
N ALA A 91 2.82 25.39 27.10
CA ALA A 91 2.37 25.59 25.71
C ALA A 91 0.84 25.48 25.57
N LEU A 92 0.23 24.57 26.33
CA LEU A 92 -1.20 24.28 26.29
C LEU A 92 -2.02 25.10 27.30
N GLN A 93 -1.36 25.91 28.15
CA GLN A 93 -1.96 26.65 29.26
C GLN A 93 -2.76 25.75 30.21
N ARG A 94 -2.18 24.60 30.56
CA ARG A 94 -2.73 23.61 31.49
C ARG A 94 -1.83 23.44 32.69
N GLU A 95 -2.30 22.73 33.71
CA GLU A 95 -1.45 22.34 34.84
C GLU A 95 -0.54 21.17 34.43
N THR A 96 0.70 21.16 34.91
CA THR A 96 1.68 20.09 34.65
C THR A 96 1.15 18.71 35.06
N GLN A 97 0.40 18.67 36.16
CA GLN A 97 -0.23 17.45 36.68
C GLN A 97 -1.26 16.89 35.69
N GLU A 98 -2.00 17.74 34.98
CA GLU A 98 -2.97 17.30 33.94
C GLU A 98 -2.30 16.70 32.70
N ILE A 99 -1.00 16.93 32.50
CA ILE A 99 -0.21 16.36 31.39
C ILE A 99 0.45 15.03 31.79
N LEU A 100 0.77 14.87 33.08
CA LEU A 100 1.42 13.67 33.63
C LEU A 100 0.45 12.48 33.83
N PHE A 101 -0.86 12.75 33.90
CA PHE A 101 -1.93 11.76 34.11
C PHE A 101 -2.84 11.63 32.87
#